data_AF-A0A952UEG5-F1
#
_entry.id   AF-A0A952UEG5-F1
#
_cell.length_a   1.000
_cell.length_b   1.000
_cell.length_c   1.000
_cell.angle_alpha   90.00
_cell.angle_beta   90.00
_cell.angle_gamma   90.00
#
_symmetry.space_group_name_H-M   'P 1'
#
loop_
_entity.id
_entity.type
_entity.pdbx_description
1 polymer ?
#
loop_
_entity_poly.entity_id
_entity_poly.type
_entity_poly.pdbx_seq_one_letter_code
_entity_poly.pdbx_strand_id
1 'polypeptide(L)'
;MALTVKQLVKRHGAFVSAMTALFVGAALIVQRLFEILIASLHVYGQQFGVGLWQILLPALPFAFGFFVSLWIVAPIAEELRIPHVVTRAVMATGVASTVVFIVLTVVGLATAVSFDGYLFGQSFPAMRFDGSWAINAIVSALTNAALTFVSTLPLGVLAGVLLWIWRKDHPPRHPLSGLIDEV
;
A
#
# COMPACT_ATOMS: atom_id res chain seq x y z
N MET A 1 0.16 32.67 5.91
CA MET A 1 0.42 32.69 4.45
C MET A 1 0.06 31.32 3.89
N ALA A 2 -0.91 31.23 2.99
CA ALA A 2 -1.27 29.95 2.36
C ALA A 2 -0.13 29.51 1.43
N LEU A 3 0.59 28.47 1.82
CA LEU A 3 1.59 27.82 0.97
C LEU A 3 0.88 27.30 -0.29
N THR A 4 1.27 27.78 -1.47
CA THR A 4 0.74 27.25 -2.72
C THR A 4 1.21 25.81 -2.90
N VAL A 5 0.34 24.91 -3.37
CA VAL A 5 0.62 23.47 -3.58
C VAL A 5 1.94 23.25 -4.34
N LYS A 6 2.27 24.13 -5.30
CA LYS A 6 3.54 24.10 -6.04
C LYS A 6 4.78 24.28 -5.16
N GLN A 7 4.71 25.13 -4.13
CA GLN A 7 5.80 25.31 -3.17
C GLN A 7 5.91 24.10 -2.23
N LEU A 8 4.79 23.51 -1.82
CA LEU A 8 4.77 22.31 -0.98
C LEU A 8 5.45 21.11 -1.66
N VAL A 9 5.14 20.89 -2.95
CA VAL A 9 5.69 19.80 -3.77
C VAL A 9 7.19 19.97 -4.02
N LYS A 10 7.66 21.20 -4.32
CA LYS A 10 9.10 21.47 -4.52
C LYS A 10 9.91 21.40 -3.23
N ARG A 11 9.31 21.67 -2.07
CA ARG A 11 10.01 21.73 -0.78
C ARG A 11 10.29 20.35 -0.17
N HIS A 12 9.47 19.33 -0.46
CA HIS A 12 9.52 18.03 0.24
C HIS A 12 10.16 16.87 -0.56
N GLY A 13 10.71 17.16 -1.76
CA GLY A 13 11.31 16.12 -2.60
C GLY A 13 10.29 15.06 -3.05
N ALA A 14 9.06 15.48 -3.36
CA ALA A 14 7.94 14.62 -3.74
C ALA A 14 8.25 13.67 -4.91
N PHE A 15 9.13 14.08 -5.81
CA PHE A 15 9.54 13.25 -6.94
C PHE A 15 10.31 12.00 -6.50
N VAL A 16 11.19 12.13 -5.52
CA VAL A 16 12.04 11.03 -5.03
C VAL A 16 11.21 10.03 -4.23
N SER A 17 10.29 10.51 -3.40
CA SER A 17 9.33 9.65 -2.71
C SER A 17 8.40 8.94 -3.70
N ALA A 18 7.96 9.63 -4.76
CA ALA A 18 7.14 9.02 -5.82
C ALA A 18 7.88 7.89 -6.54
N MET A 19 9.13 8.11 -6.94
CA MET A 19 9.96 7.07 -7.58
C MET A 19 10.18 5.89 -6.64
N THR A 20 10.48 6.14 -5.37
CA THR A 20 10.70 5.07 -4.39
C THR A 20 9.42 4.24 -4.19
N ALA A 21 8.27 4.88 -4.06
CA ALA A 21 6.99 4.19 -3.95
C ALA A 21 6.62 3.43 -5.23
N LEU A 22 6.98 3.95 -6.41
CA LEU A 22 6.79 3.25 -7.67
C LEU A 22 7.65 1.97 -7.73
N PHE A 23 8.92 2.04 -7.34
CA PHE A 23 9.79 0.86 -7.27
C PHE A 23 9.29 -0.18 -6.27
N VAL A 24 8.82 0.25 -5.10
CA VAL A 24 8.22 -0.65 -4.10
C VAL A 24 6.93 -1.27 -4.65
N GLY A 25 6.07 -0.49 -5.30
CA GLY A 25 4.87 -0.99 -5.96
C GLY A 25 5.17 -2.00 -7.06
N ALA A 26 6.18 -1.75 -7.90
CA ALA A 26 6.62 -2.67 -8.94
C ALA A 26 7.18 -3.98 -8.35
N ALA A 27 8.00 -3.88 -7.31
CA ALA A 27 8.52 -5.04 -6.59
C ALA A 27 7.38 -5.88 -5.99
N LEU A 28 6.32 -5.25 -5.47
CA LEU A 28 5.14 -5.96 -4.98
C LEU A 28 4.37 -6.68 -6.07
N ILE A 29 4.18 -6.03 -7.22
CA ILE A 29 3.55 -6.67 -8.38
C ILE A 29 4.34 -7.92 -8.78
N VAL A 30 5.67 -7.81 -8.85
CA VAL A 30 6.56 -8.93 -9.17
C VAL A 30 6.48 -10.03 -8.11
N GLN A 31 6.53 -9.68 -6.83
CA GLN A 31 6.40 -10.65 -5.73
C GLN A 31 5.07 -11.41 -5.82
N ARG A 32 3.95 -10.70 -6.06
CA ARG A 32 2.63 -11.31 -6.22
C ARG A 32 2.56 -12.23 -7.44
N LEU A 33 3.15 -11.82 -8.57
CA LEU A 33 3.25 -12.69 -9.75
C LEU A 33 4.00 -13.98 -9.45
N PHE A 34 5.10 -13.91 -8.69
CA PHE A 34 5.83 -15.10 -8.26
C PHE A 34 5.02 -15.98 -7.29
N GLU A 35 4.34 -15.40 -6.30
CA GLU A 35 3.47 -16.15 -5.38
C GLU A 35 2.39 -16.92 -6.15
N ILE A 36 1.74 -16.27 -7.12
CA ILE A 36 0.73 -16.89 -7.98
C ILE A 36 1.34 -18.00 -8.86
N LEU A 37 2.52 -17.76 -9.44
CA LEU A 37 3.20 -18.73 -10.28
C LEU A 37 3.62 -19.96 -9.47
N ILE A 38 4.13 -19.77 -8.25
CA ILE A 38 4.49 -20.87 -7.35
C ILE A 38 3.24 -21.65 -6.91
N ALA A 39 2.16 -20.95 -6.54
CA ALA A 39 0.91 -21.59 -6.12
C ALA A 39 0.27 -22.41 -7.25
N SER A 40 0.29 -21.88 -8.49
CA SER A 40 -0.23 -22.58 -9.67
C SER A 40 0.65 -23.77 -10.10
N LEU A 41 1.98 -23.70 -9.92
CA LEU A 41 2.85 -24.87 -10.10
C LEU A 41 2.62 -25.94 -9.03
N HIS A 42 2.30 -25.53 -7.79
CA HIS A 42 2.05 -26.46 -6.68
C HIS A 42 0.70 -27.16 -6.79
N VAL A 43 -0.30 -26.49 -7.36
CA VAL A 43 -1.65 -27.03 -7.60
C VAL A 43 -1.78 -27.43 -9.08
N TYR A 44 -1.20 -28.57 -9.43
CA TYR A 44 -1.32 -29.29 -10.72
C TYR A 44 -2.25 -28.65 -11.77
N GLY A 45 -1.68 -27.84 -12.68
CA GLY A 45 -2.21 -27.60 -14.03
C GLY A 45 -3.64 -27.04 -14.15
N GLN A 46 -4.19 -26.40 -13.12
CA GLN A 46 -5.49 -25.74 -13.23
C GLN A 46 -5.39 -24.35 -13.86
N GLN A 47 -6.46 -23.98 -14.58
CA GLN A 47 -6.55 -22.87 -15.53
C GLN A 47 -5.86 -21.57 -15.07
N PHE A 48 -5.03 -21.03 -15.97
CA PHE A 48 -4.46 -19.68 -15.91
C PHE A 48 -5.58 -18.64 -16.06
N GLY A 49 -6.19 -18.25 -14.95
CA GLY A 49 -7.26 -17.25 -14.90
C GLY A 49 -7.02 -16.24 -13.79
N VAL A 50 -5.82 -15.67 -13.71
CA VAL A 50 -5.51 -14.66 -12.69
C VAL A 50 -5.97 -13.31 -13.20
N GLY A 51 -7.06 -12.79 -12.64
CA GLY A 51 -7.51 -11.44 -12.97
C GLY A 51 -6.46 -10.43 -12.51
N LEU A 52 -6.01 -9.55 -13.41
CA LEU A 52 -5.09 -8.43 -13.09
C LEU A 52 -5.55 -7.63 -11.86
N TRP A 53 -6.86 -7.60 -11.62
CA TRP A 53 -7.47 -6.97 -10.47
C TRP A 53 -6.98 -7.55 -9.13
N GLN A 54 -6.77 -8.86 -9.01
CA GLN A 54 -6.30 -9.49 -7.76
C GLN A 54 -4.87 -9.06 -7.39
N ILE A 55 -4.07 -8.70 -8.39
CA ILE A 55 -2.69 -8.23 -8.20
C ILE A 55 -2.68 -6.72 -7.91
N LEU A 56 -3.45 -5.95 -8.68
CA LEU A 56 -3.47 -4.50 -8.60
C LEU A 56 -4.18 -3.98 -7.35
N LEU A 57 -5.23 -4.68 -6.89
CA LEU A 57 -6.07 -4.26 -5.77
C LEU A 57 -5.28 -4.10 -4.46
N PRO A 58 -4.35 -4.98 -4.05
CA PRO A 58 -3.50 -4.75 -2.89
C PRO A 58 -2.27 -3.88 -3.19
N ALA A 59 -1.71 -3.95 -4.41
CA ALA A 59 -0.45 -3.27 -4.74
C ALA A 59 -0.61 -1.75 -4.88
N LEU A 60 -1.68 -1.27 -5.53
CA LEU A 60 -1.90 0.16 -5.76
C LEU A 60 -2.14 0.94 -4.45
N PRO A 61 -3.04 0.50 -3.55
CA PRO A 61 -3.25 1.20 -2.27
C PRO A 61 -2.00 1.19 -1.39
N PHE A 62 -1.23 0.10 -1.42
CA PHE A 62 0.04 0.03 -0.71
C PHE A 62 1.04 1.06 -1.24
N ALA A 63 1.29 1.08 -2.55
CA ALA A 63 2.22 2.02 -3.17
C ALA A 63 1.80 3.47 -2.89
N PHE A 64 0.50 3.76 -2.99
CA PHE A 64 -0.04 5.08 -2.68
C PHE A 64 0.14 5.45 -1.19
N GLY A 65 -0.20 4.55 -0.26
CA GLY A 65 -0.03 4.78 1.17
C GLY A 65 1.44 4.96 1.57
N PHE A 66 2.34 4.17 0.97
CA PHE A 66 3.77 4.28 1.20
C PHE A 66 4.34 5.59 0.65
N PHE A 67 3.90 6.00 -0.55
CA PHE A 67 4.23 7.31 -1.13
C PHE A 67 3.82 8.46 -0.22
N VAL A 68 2.54 8.48 0.17
CA VAL A 68 1.97 9.53 1.03
C VAL A 68 2.69 9.59 2.37
N SER A 69 3.03 8.43 2.95
CA SER A 69 3.74 8.40 4.22
C SER A 69 5.18 8.92 4.13
N LEU A 70 5.95 8.52 3.12
CA LEU A 70 7.29 9.05 2.90
C LEU A 70 7.29 10.53 2.51
N TRP A 71 6.19 11.02 1.92
CA TRP A 71 6.08 12.41 1.48
C TRP A 71 5.64 13.36 2.61
N ILE A 72 4.61 12.98 3.38
CA ILE A 72 3.96 13.87 4.36
C ILE A 72 4.35 13.52 5.80
N VAL A 73 4.31 12.24 6.15
CA VAL A 73 4.40 11.80 7.56
C VAL A 73 5.85 11.80 8.02
N ALA A 74 6.74 11.17 7.26
CA ALA A 74 8.10 10.92 7.69
C ALA A 74 9.10 11.07 6.52
N PRO A 75 9.30 12.28 5.99
CA PRO A 75 10.33 12.51 4.99
C PRO A 75 11.70 12.14 5.57
N ILE A 76 12.46 11.36 4.81
CA ILE A 76 13.79 10.89 5.22
C ILE A 76 14.79 12.01 4.88
N ALA A 77 15.23 12.78 5.87
CA ALA A 77 16.31 13.76 5.69
C ALA A 77 17.70 13.11 5.83
N GLU A 78 18.73 13.81 5.38
CA GLU A 78 20.11 13.29 5.33
C GLU A 78 20.80 13.22 6.68
N GLU A 79 20.42 14.11 7.58
CA GLU A 79 21.03 14.26 8.90
C GLU A 79 20.61 13.15 9.86
N LEU A 80 19.64 12.31 9.47
CA LEU A 80 19.15 11.22 10.31
C LEU A 80 20.13 10.06 10.36
N ARG A 81 20.34 9.55 11.58
CA ARG A 81 21.07 8.30 11.82
C ARG A 81 20.26 7.11 11.32
N ILE A 82 20.93 6.03 10.92
CA ILE A 82 20.32 4.77 10.43
C ILE A 82 19.12 4.30 11.29
N PRO A 83 19.16 4.31 12.64
CA PRO A 83 18.02 3.87 13.45
C PRO A 83 16.73 4.67 13.19
N HIS A 84 16.84 5.97 12.95
CA HIS A 84 15.68 6.82 12.68
C HIS A 84 15.13 6.60 11.27
N VAL A 85 15.99 6.27 10.30
CA VAL A 85 15.57 5.90 8.94
C VAL A 85 14.74 4.63 8.99
N VAL A 86 15.19 3.63 9.75
CA VAL A 86 14.47 2.36 9.92
C VAL A 86 13.12 2.59 10.58
N THR A 87 13.03 3.36 11.68
CA THR A 87 11.74 3.61 12.34
C THR A 87 10.76 4.36 11.45
N ARG A 88 11.22 5.37 10.69
CA ARG A 88 10.40 6.09 9.69
C ARG A 88 9.91 5.16 8.58
N ALA A 89 10.77 4.28 8.06
CA ALA A 89 10.39 3.31 7.03
C ALA A 89 9.39 2.26 7.54
N VAL A 90 9.55 1.78 8.77
CA VAL A 90 8.58 0.87 9.41
C VAL A 90 7.24 1.56 9.61
N MET A 91 7.24 2.81 10.08
CA MET A 91 6.01 3.60 10.21
C MET A 91 5.32 3.79 8.85
N ALA A 92 6.09 4.09 7.80
CA ALA A 92 5.55 4.25 6.46
C ALA A 92 4.94 2.97 5.89
N THR A 93 5.57 1.83 6.16
CA THR A 93 5.06 0.51 5.80
C THR A 93 3.77 0.18 6.58
N GLY A 94 3.71 0.56 7.86
CA GLY A 94 2.52 0.42 8.70
C GLY A 94 1.35 1.22 8.16
N VAL A 95 1.57 2.50 7.82
CA VAL A 95 0.55 3.37 7.21
C VAL A 95 0.08 2.81 5.87
N ALA A 96 1.00 2.36 5.01
CA ALA A 96 0.66 1.75 3.72
C ALA A 96 -0.23 0.50 3.88
N SER A 97 0.09 -0.36 4.85
CA SER A 97 -0.71 -1.55 5.16
C SER A 97 -2.11 -1.20 5.68
N THR A 98 -2.24 -0.16 6.50
CA THR A 98 -3.55 0.33 6.96
C THR A 98 -4.41 0.83 5.78
N VAL A 99 -3.80 1.48 4.79
CA VAL A 99 -4.50 1.88 3.56
C VAL A 99 -4.99 0.65 2.78
N VAL A 100 -4.18 -0.40 2.66
CA VAL A 100 -4.59 -1.68 2.06
C VAL A 100 -5.79 -2.28 2.81
N PHE A 101 -5.74 -2.30 4.15
CA PHE A 101 -6.85 -2.79 4.97
C PHE A 101 -8.16 -2.05 4.65
N ILE A 102 -8.14 -0.73 4.60
CA ILE A 102 -9.32 0.10 4.31
C ILE A 102 -9.87 -0.24 2.92
N VAL A 103 -9.01 -0.27 1.90
CA VAL A 103 -9.45 -0.56 0.52
C VAL A 103 -10.02 -1.96 0.39
N LEU A 104 -9.35 -2.98 0.93
CA LEU A 104 -9.83 -4.36 0.89
C LEU A 104 -11.14 -4.53 1.66
N THR A 105 -11.30 -3.84 2.79
CA THR A 105 -12.54 -3.85 3.57
C THR A 105 -13.68 -3.24 2.77
N VAL A 106 -13.49 -2.07 2.15
CA VAL A 106 -14.52 -1.41 1.34
C VAL A 106 -14.92 -2.29 0.15
N VAL A 107 -13.96 -2.89 -0.54
CA VAL A 107 -14.23 -3.80 -1.67
C VAL A 107 -14.98 -5.04 -1.19
N GLY A 108 -14.54 -5.64 -0.08
CA GLY A 108 -15.20 -6.81 0.51
C GLY A 108 -16.63 -6.54 0.95
N LEU A 109 -16.88 -5.38 1.57
CA LEU A 109 -18.23 -4.94 1.93
C LEU A 109 -19.09 -4.66 0.69
N ALA A 110 -18.52 -4.07 -0.36
CA ALA A 110 -19.23 -3.88 -1.62
C ALA A 110 -19.62 -5.22 -2.28
N THR A 111 -18.76 -6.25 -2.18
CA THR A 111 -19.10 -7.60 -2.67
C THR A 111 -20.11 -8.34 -1.79
N ALA A 112 -20.21 -8.00 -0.50
CA ALA A 112 -21.23 -8.54 0.40
C ALA A 112 -22.64 -7.97 0.11
N VAL A 113 -22.72 -6.88 -0.65
CA VAL A 113 -23.97 -6.38 -1.22
C VAL A 113 -24.19 -7.09 -2.56
N SER A 114 -24.91 -8.22 -2.53
CA SER A 114 -25.25 -8.97 -3.72
C SER A 114 -26.66 -8.66 -4.21
N PHE A 115 -26.82 -8.67 -5.53
CA PHE A 115 -28.13 -8.84 -6.17
C PHE A 115 -28.31 -10.33 -6.38
N ASP A 116 -29.11 -10.99 -5.53
CA ASP A 116 -29.33 -12.42 -5.65
C ASP A 116 -30.04 -12.76 -6.98
N GLY A 117 -29.28 -13.36 -7.90
CA GLY A 117 -29.76 -13.94 -9.16
C GLY A 117 -30.14 -15.41 -9.02
N TYR A 118 -30.62 -15.86 -7.86
CA TYR A 118 -31.20 -17.20 -7.75
C TYR A 118 -32.48 -17.29 -8.59
N LEU A 119 -32.93 -18.51 -8.92
CA LEU A 119 -34.08 -18.78 -9.82
C LEU A 119 -35.39 -18.04 -9.44
N PHE A 120 -35.52 -17.54 -8.20
CA PHE A 120 -36.62 -16.68 -7.75
C PHE A 120 -36.25 -15.19 -7.56
N GLY A 121 -34.96 -14.84 -7.56
CA GLY A 121 -34.44 -13.47 -7.40
C GLY A 121 -34.61 -12.59 -8.65
N GLN A 122 -34.76 -13.18 -9.84
CA GLN A 122 -35.13 -12.42 -11.04
C GLN A 122 -36.56 -11.85 -11.00
N SER A 123 -37.42 -12.39 -10.12
CA SER A 123 -38.79 -11.91 -9.96
C SER A 123 -38.90 -10.76 -8.93
N PHE A 124 -37.94 -10.66 -8.01
CA PHE A 124 -37.87 -9.60 -7.00
C PHE A 124 -36.40 -9.19 -6.75
N PRO A 125 -35.85 -8.27 -7.55
CA PRO A 125 -34.50 -7.75 -7.35
C PRO A 125 -34.48 -6.82 -6.13
N ALA A 126 -34.48 -7.40 -4.93
CA ALA A 126 -34.24 -6.67 -3.69
C ALA A 126 -32.75 -6.77 -3.33
N MET A 127 -32.10 -5.64 -3.04
CA MET A 127 -30.75 -5.64 -2.46
C MET A 127 -30.80 -6.38 -1.12
N ARG A 128 -29.94 -7.40 -0.95
CA ARG A 128 -29.75 -8.09 0.33
C ARG A 128 -28.34 -7.84 0.81
N PHE A 129 -28.21 -7.62 2.12
CA PHE A 129 -26.92 -7.51 2.80
C PHE A 129 -26.71 -8.77 3.63
N ASP A 130 -25.70 -9.55 3.27
CA ASP A 130 -25.29 -10.71 4.06
C ASP A 130 -24.24 -10.28 5.10
N GLY A 131 -24.70 -10.11 6.35
CA GLY A 131 -23.85 -9.73 7.47
C GLY A 131 -22.75 -10.76 7.79
N SER A 132 -22.95 -12.04 7.47
CA SER A 132 -21.95 -13.09 7.71
C SER A 132 -20.78 -12.97 6.74
N TRP A 133 -21.07 -12.67 5.47
CA TRP A 133 -20.07 -12.37 4.46
C TRP A 133 -19.31 -11.07 4.75
N ALA A 134 -20.01 -10.04 5.23
CA ALA A 134 -19.38 -8.77 5.60
C ALA A 134 -18.33 -8.94 6.71
N ILE A 135 -18.63 -9.73 7.75
CA ILE A 135 -17.67 -10.00 8.85
C ILE A 135 -16.47 -10.78 8.32
N ASN A 136 -16.69 -11.83 7.53
CA ASN A 136 -15.62 -12.61 6.92
C ASN A 136 -14.72 -11.74 6.02
N ALA A 137 -15.30 -10.80 5.28
CA ALA A 137 -14.56 -9.87 4.45
C ALA A 137 -13.66 -8.94 5.28
N ILE A 138 -14.16 -8.39 6.40
CA ILE A 138 -13.37 -7.54 7.30
C ILE A 138 -12.20 -8.33 7.92
N VAL A 139 -12.47 -9.54 8.42
CA VAL A 139 -11.45 -10.40 9.03
C VAL A 139 -10.39 -10.78 8.00
N SER A 140 -10.81 -11.18 6.80
CA SER A 140 -9.90 -11.49 5.68
C SER A 140 -9.06 -10.27 5.28
N ALA A 141 -9.67 -9.09 5.19
CA ALA A 141 -8.94 -7.85 4.89
C ALA A 141 -7.90 -7.53 5.96
N LEU A 142 -8.22 -7.72 7.24
CA LEU A 142 -7.29 -7.51 8.36
C LEU A 142 -6.11 -8.49 8.29
N THR A 143 -6.39 -9.78 8.09
CA THR A 143 -5.34 -10.80 7.94
C THR A 143 -4.44 -10.50 6.74
N ASN A 144 -5.02 -10.13 5.60
CA ASN A 144 -4.27 -9.75 4.40
C ASN A 144 -3.39 -8.51 4.63
N ALA A 145 -3.91 -7.50 5.32
CA ALA A 145 -3.13 -6.31 5.66
C ALA A 145 -1.97 -6.67 6.59
N ALA A 146 -2.22 -7.42 7.66
CA ALA A 146 -1.16 -7.85 8.59
C ALA A 146 -0.05 -8.67 7.89
N LEU A 147 -0.43 -9.61 7.01
CA LEU A 147 0.52 -10.37 6.21
C LEU A 147 1.28 -9.49 5.23
N THR A 148 0.61 -8.53 4.59
CA THR A 148 1.25 -7.55 3.71
C THR A 148 2.24 -6.70 4.49
N PHE A 149 1.91 -6.21 5.68
CA PHE A 149 2.83 -5.48 6.53
C PHE A 149 4.10 -6.28 6.83
N VAL A 150 3.96 -7.50 7.35
CA VAL A 150 5.11 -8.34 7.73
C VAL A 150 5.98 -8.71 6.53
N SER A 151 5.36 -9.09 5.40
CA SER A 151 6.09 -9.50 4.19
C SER A 151 6.79 -8.33 3.50
N THR A 152 6.22 -7.12 3.57
CA THR A 152 6.76 -5.93 2.90
C THR A 152 7.68 -5.09 3.77
N LEU A 153 7.73 -5.34 5.08
CA LEU A 153 8.60 -4.61 6.03
C LEU A 153 10.07 -4.61 5.58
N PRO A 154 10.69 -5.75 5.20
CA PRO A 154 12.09 -5.74 4.76
C PRO A 154 12.28 -4.87 3.51
N LEU A 155 11.33 -4.91 2.57
CA LEU A 155 11.35 -4.11 1.34
C LEU A 155 11.19 -2.62 1.64
N GLY A 156 10.26 -2.25 2.53
CA GLY A 156 10.03 -0.87 2.95
C GLY A 156 11.25 -0.27 3.67
N VAL A 157 11.88 -1.04 4.57
CA VAL A 157 13.12 -0.64 5.24
C VAL A 157 14.26 -0.46 4.23
N LEU A 158 14.44 -1.41 3.31
CA LEU A 158 15.46 -1.33 2.28
C LEU A 158 15.24 -0.11 1.36
N ALA A 159 14.00 0.14 0.94
CA ALA A 159 13.64 1.31 0.16
C ALA A 159 13.93 2.63 0.92
N GLY A 160 13.62 2.68 2.22
CA GLY A 160 13.96 3.83 3.06
C GLY A 160 15.46 4.07 3.20
N VAL A 161 16.25 3.00 3.39
CA VAL A 161 17.71 3.07 3.48
C VAL A 161 18.35 3.47 2.15
N LEU A 162 17.87 2.93 1.02
CA LEU A 162 18.34 3.34 -0.31
C LEU A 162 18.01 4.81 -0.61
N LEU A 163 16.81 5.26 -0.24
CA LEU A 163 16.42 6.67 -0.36
C LEU A 163 17.35 7.56 0.47
N TRP A 164 17.68 7.13 1.69
CA TRP A 164 18.61 7.84 2.56
C TRP A 164 20.02 7.94 1.97
N ILE A 165 20.57 6.83 1.45
CA ILE A 165 21.88 6.82 0.77
C ILE A 165 21.85 7.75 -0.45
N TRP A 166 20.83 7.64 -1.29
CA TRP A 166 20.70 8.48 -2.48
C TRP A 166 20.65 9.97 -2.13
N ARG A 167 19.93 10.32 -1.07
CA ARG A 167 19.87 11.71 -0.57
C ARG A 167 21.21 12.18 -0.04
N LYS A 168 21.94 11.34 0.71
CA LYS A 168 23.29 11.68 1.18
C LYS A 168 24.24 12.05 0.03
N ASP A 169 24.07 11.42 -1.13
CA ASP A 169 24.83 11.72 -2.34
C ASP A 169 24.26 12.90 -3.16
N HIS A 170 22.99 13.29 -2.93
CA HIS A 170 22.27 14.35 -3.65
C HIS A 170 21.57 15.33 -2.69
N PRO A 171 22.35 16.15 -1.93
CA PRO A 171 21.80 17.02 -0.90
C PRO A 171 20.79 18.04 -1.48
N PRO A 172 19.57 18.16 -0.92
CA PRO A 172 18.57 19.11 -1.33
C PRO A 172 19.01 20.51 -0.93
N ARG A 173 18.67 21.49 -1.77
CA ARG A 173 18.98 22.90 -1.53
C ARG A 173 18.26 23.51 -0.32
N HIS A 174 17.30 22.79 0.27
CA HIS A 174 16.51 23.25 1.41
C HIS A 174 16.35 22.13 2.45
N PRO A 175 16.43 22.45 3.75
CA PRO A 175 16.21 21.48 4.81
C PRO A 175 14.77 20.97 4.77
N LEU A 176 14.63 19.65 4.90
CA LEU A 176 13.37 18.95 4.91
C LEU A 176 12.91 18.79 6.36
N SER A 177 11.78 19.40 6.71
CA SER A 177 11.11 19.17 8.00
C SER A 177 9.90 18.28 7.77
N GLY A 178 9.79 17.18 8.49
CA GLY A 178 8.58 16.36 8.51
C GLY A 178 7.53 16.90 9.48
N LEU A 179 6.29 16.45 9.34
CA LEU A 179 5.21 16.77 10.30
C LEU A 179 5.52 16.27 11.72
N ILE A 180 6.33 15.21 11.83
CA ILE A 180 6.82 14.66 13.11
C ILE A 180 7.97 15.51 13.69
N ASP A 181 8.66 16.30 12.88
CA ASP A 181 9.78 17.15 13.32
C ASP A 181 9.32 18.54 13.80
N GLU A 182 8.03 18.88 13.60
CA GLU A 182 7.43 20.16 14.02
C GLU A 182 6.73 20.10 15.39
N VAL A 183 6.62 18.91 16.00
CA VAL A 183 5.97 18.68 17.31
C VAL A 183 7.01 18.40 18.38
#